data_AF-A0A932M3Z8-F1
#
_entry.id   AF-A0A932M3Z8-F1
#
_cell.length_a   1.000
_cell.length_b   1.000
_cell.length_c   1.000
_cell.angle_alpha   90.00
_cell.angle_beta   90.00
_cell.angle_gamma   90.00
#
_symmetry.space_group_name_H-M   'P 1'
#
loop_
_entity.id
_entity.type
_entity.pdbx_description
1 polymer ?
#
loop_
_entity_poly.entity_id
_entity_poly.type
_entity_poly.pdbx_seq_one_letter_code
_entity_poly.pdbx_strand_id
1 'polypeptide(L)'
;RLSIPEELYNKPVEQMNLSARTLNCLRRGNIATVGELISKEEKDLMALRNFGQKSKQEINDRLNELGLSLASQVKDGEEEWDSVEEESADLATRGRVA
;
A
#
# COMPACT_ATOMS: atom_id res chain seq x y z
N ARG A 1 21.51 5.45 -3.32
CA ARG A 1 20.48 6.45 -3.73
C ARG A 1 19.32 5.63 -4.25
N LEU A 2 18.16 5.69 -3.62
CA LEU A 2 16.96 5.04 -4.16
C LEU A 2 16.73 5.66 -5.55
N SER A 3 16.80 4.86 -6.61
CA SER A 3 16.51 5.28 -7.99
C SER A 3 14.99 5.43 -8.15
N ILE A 4 14.42 6.38 -7.42
CA ILE A 4 13.01 6.73 -7.56
C ILE A 4 12.93 7.66 -8.77
N PRO A 5 12.10 7.36 -9.78
CA PRO A 5 11.93 8.24 -10.93
C PRO A 5 11.41 9.60 -10.46
N GLU A 6 12.01 10.67 -10.97
CA GLU A 6 11.69 12.06 -10.60
C GLU A 6 10.22 12.41 -10.85
N GLU A 7 9.60 11.77 -11.85
CA GLU A 7 8.17 11.89 -12.13
C GLU A 7 7.28 11.42 -10.98
N LEU A 8 7.65 10.34 -10.30
CA LEU A 8 6.92 9.86 -9.12
C LEU A 8 7.20 10.74 -7.90
N TYR A 9 8.43 11.22 -7.75
CA TYR A 9 8.83 12.06 -6.62
C TYR A 9 8.00 13.36 -6.55
N ASN A 10 7.80 14.01 -7.70
CA ASN A 10 7.04 15.25 -7.81
C ASN A 10 5.51 15.03 -7.90
N LYS A 11 5.05 13.77 -7.92
CA LYS A 11 3.63 13.46 -8.02
C LYS A 11 2.91 13.92 -6.74
N PRO A 12 1.76 14.61 -6.85
CA PRO A 12 0.97 15.00 -5.69
C PRO A 12 0.27 13.78 -5.09
N VAL A 13 0.18 13.73 -3.75
CA VAL A 13 -0.48 12.63 -3.03
C VAL A 13 -1.98 12.53 -3.35
N GLU A 14 -2.58 13.62 -3.83
CA GLU A 14 -3.98 13.68 -4.28
C GLU A 14 -4.25 12.79 -5.50
N GLN A 15 -3.23 12.53 -6.33
CA GLN A 15 -3.35 11.62 -7.48
C GLN A 15 -3.13 10.14 -7.13
N MET A 16 -2.83 9.80 -5.88
CA MET A 16 -2.67 8.42 -5.43
C MET A 16 -4.00 7.74 -5.06
N ASN A 17 -5.15 8.39 -5.30
CA ASN A 17 -6.49 7.86 -5.00
C ASN A 17 -6.60 7.33 -3.54
N LEU A 18 -6.02 8.07 -2.60
CA LEU A 18 -6.11 7.80 -1.17
C LEU A 18 -7.45 8.27 -0.62
N SER A 19 -7.86 7.74 0.54
CA SER A 19 -9.08 8.24 1.18
C SER A 19 -8.94 9.72 1.56
N ALA A 20 -10.06 10.44 1.56
CA ALA A 20 -10.10 11.83 2.02
C ALA A 20 -9.56 11.98 3.45
N ARG A 21 -9.69 10.94 4.30
CA ARG A 21 -9.12 10.95 5.65
C ARG A 21 -7.59 10.96 5.61
N THR A 22 -7.00 10.05 4.83
CA THR A 22 -5.55 9.95 4.65
C THR A 22 -4.98 11.24 4.05
N LEU A 23 -5.60 11.77 2.99
CA LEU A 23 -5.20 13.06 2.38
C LEU A 23 -5.24 14.22 3.37
N ASN A 24 -6.30 14.30 4.19
CA ASN A 24 -6.41 15.35 5.20
C ASN A 24 -5.37 15.22 6.32
N CYS A 25 -4.93 14.00 6.66
CA CYS A 25 -3.85 13.79 7.61
C CYS A 25 -2.50 14.26 7.03
N LEU A 26 -2.21 13.88 5.78
CA LEU A 26 -1.00 14.27 5.07
C LEU A 26 -0.91 15.79 4.89
N ARG A 27 -1.99 16.45 4.45
CA ARG A 27 -2.05 17.91 4.30
C ARG A 27 -1.78 18.66 5.60
N ARG A 28 -2.22 18.13 6.75
CA ARG A 28 -1.95 18.71 8.07
C ARG A 28 -0.52 18.45 8.55
N GLY A 29 0.11 17.39 8.06
CA GLY A 29 1.52 17.08 8.28
C GLY A 29 2.47 17.82 7.33
N ASN A 30 1.95 18.76 6.52
CA ASN A 30 2.70 19.43 5.45
C ASN A 30 3.31 18.45 4.44
N ILE A 31 2.57 17.39 4.10
CA ILE A 31 2.95 16.41 3.09
C ILE A 31 1.98 16.55 1.92
N ALA A 32 2.48 17.07 0.80
CA ALA A 32 1.71 17.29 -0.42
C ALA A 32 2.20 16.41 -1.59
N THR A 33 3.45 15.98 -1.56
CA THR A 33 4.07 15.16 -2.63
C THR A 33 4.47 13.77 -2.14
N VAL A 34 4.62 12.83 -3.09
CA VAL A 34 5.14 11.48 -2.79
C VAL A 34 6.56 11.57 -2.24
N GLY A 35 7.38 12.47 -2.77
CA GLY A 35 8.74 12.70 -2.28
C GLY A 35 8.80 13.08 -0.80
N GLU A 36 7.90 13.96 -0.35
CA GLU A 36 7.78 14.31 1.07
C GLU A 36 7.27 13.13 1.91
N LEU A 37 6.34 12.34 1.37
CA LEU A 37 5.75 11.20 2.06
C LEU A 37 6.79 10.11 2.37
N ILE A 38 7.60 9.73 1.38
CA ILE A 38 8.65 8.71 1.55
C ILE A 38 9.85 9.21 2.35
N SER A 39 10.06 10.54 2.39
CA SER A 39 11.11 11.16 3.19
C SER A 39 10.75 11.21 4.67
N LYS A 40 9.47 11.02 5.02
CA LYS A 40 8.99 10.96 6.39
C LYS A 40 9.09 9.54 6.94
N GLU A 41 9.48 9.46 8.21
CA GLU A 41 9.48 8.18 8.92
C GLU A 41 8.06 7.76 9.27
N GLU A 42 7.84 6.45 9.35
CA GLU A 42 6.56 5.89 9.79
C GLU A 42 6.10 6.44 11.15
N LYS A 43 7.05 6.66 12.08
CA LYS A 43 6.78 7.22 13.41
C LYS A 43 6.19 8.63 13.33
N ASP A 44 6.71 9.47 12.43
CA ASP A 44 6.20 10.83 12.22
C ASP A 44 4.79 10.80 11.65
N LEU A 45 4.52 9.87 10.72
CA LEU A 45 3.17 9.69 10.16
C LEU A 45 2.18 9.22 11.22
N MET A 46 2.58 8.26 12.08
CA MET A 46 1.75 7.78 13.19
C MET A 46 1.48 8.85 14.26
N ALA A 47 2.34 9.86 14.39
CA ALA A 47 2.12 10.99 15.29
C ALA A 47 1.07 11.99 14.75
N LEU A 48 0.70 11.91 13.47
CA LEU A 48 -0.29 12.81 12.88
C LEU A 48 -1.68 12.58 13.47
N ARG A 49 -2.35 13.66 13.86
CA ARG A 49 -3.71 13.60 14.42
C ARG A 49 -4.68 13.00 13.40
N ASN A 50 -5.37 11.94 13.80
CA ASN A 50 -6.31 11.14 12.99
C ASN A 50 -5.67 10.17 11.98
N PHE A 51 -4.34 10.05 11.98
CA PHE A 51 -3.63 9.00 11.27
C PHE A 51 -3.70 7.69 12.07
N GLY A 52 -3.82 6.56 11.38
CA GLY A 52 -3.97 5.26 12.01
C GLY A 52 -3.61 4.12 11.07
N GLN A 53 -3.77 2.89 11.53
CA GLN A 53 -3.39 1.67 10.79
C GLN A 53 -4.01 1.63 9.39
N LYS A 54 -5.28 2.00 9.24
CA LYS A 54 -5.96 2.02 7.93
C LYS A 54 -5.33 3.02 6.95
N SER A 55 -5.01 4.22 7.41
CA SER A 55 -4.33 5.23 6.58
C SER A 55 -2.90 4.81 6.22
N LYS A 56 -2.19 4.14 7.16
CA LYS A 56 -0.87 3.57 6.88
C LYS A 56 -0.96 2.51 5.78
N GLN A 57 -1.92 1.59 5.90
CA GLN A 57 -2.09 0.51 4.93
C GLN A 57 -2.45 1.04 3.56
N GLU A 58 -3.41 1.98 3.46
CA GLU A 58 -3.73 2.66 2.19
C GLU A 58 -2.50 3.28 1.53
N ILE A 59 -1.63 3.94 2.30
CA ILE A 59 -0.39 4.52 1.78
C ILE A 59 0.56 3.42 1.31
N ASN A 60 0.75 2.37 2.11
CA ASN A 60 1.68 1.30 1.80
C ASN A 60 1.26 0.54 0.53
N ASP A 61 -0.02 0.25 0.38
CA ASP A 61 -0.57 -0.42 -0.80
C ASP A 61 -0.34 0.43 -2.06
N ARG A 62 -0.60 1.74 -1.99
CA ARG A 62 -0.36 2.66 -3.12
C ARG A 62 1.11 2.85 -3.45
N LEU A 63 1.98 2.84 -2.45
CA LEU A 63 3.42 2.89 -2.69
C LEU A 63 3.91 1.59 -3.31
N ASN A 64 3.43 0.43 -2.84
CA ASN A 64 3.75 -0.88 -3.40
C ASN A 64 3.29 -1.02 -4.86
N GLU A 65 2.11 -0.51 -5.21
CA GLU A 65 1.64 -0.43 -6.61
C GLU A 65 2.62 0.35 -7.52
N LEU A 66 3.36 1.31 -6.96
CA LEU A 66 4.37 2.12 -7.65
C LEU A 66 5.79 1.56 -7.52
N GLY A 67 5.97 0.42 -6.84
CA GLY A 67 7.28 -0.14 -6.52
C GLY A 67 8.09 0.68 -5.52
N LEU A 68 7.41 1.47 -4.69
CA LEU A 68 7.98 2.33 -3.66
C LEU A 68 7.64 1.80 -2.27
N SER A 69 8.43 2.21 -1.28
CA SER A 69 8.20 1.88 0.12
C SER A 69 8.50 3.09 1.01
N LEU A 70 7.84 3.15 2.18
CA LEU A 70 8.15 4.16 3.20
C LEU A 70 9.56 3.94 3.75
N ALA A 71 10.18 5.00 4.26
CA ALA A 71 11.39 4.91 5.07
C ALA A 71 11.08 4.27 6.43
N SER A 72 10.76 2.97 6.43
CA SER A 72 10.75 2.13 7.61
C SER A 72 12.12 1.47 7.71
N GLN A 73 12.69 1.46 8.90
CA GLN A 73 14.03 0.95 9.14
C GLN A 73 14.04 -0.55 8.85
N VAL A 74 14.42 -0.92 7.63
CA VAL A 74 14.81 -2.25 7.15
C VAL A 74 13.98 -3.38 7.76
N LYS A 75 12.86 -3.73 7.12
CA LYS A 75 12.40 -5.11 7.02
C LYS A 75 11.78 -5.32 5.64
N ASP A 76 12.60 -5.82 4.72
CA ASP A 76 12.14 -6.55 3.55
C ASP A 76 11.15 -7.62 4.02
N GLY A 77 9.88 -7.39 3.75
CA GLY A 77 8.78 -8.31 4.03
C GLY A 77 8.07 -8.54 2.71
N GLU A 78 8.63 -9.43 1.91
CA GLU A 78 7.95 -10.10 0.81
C GLU A 78 6.70 -10.77 1.40
N GLU A 79 5.54 -10.13 1.30
CA GLU A 79 4.27 -10.83 1.40
C GLU A 79 3.81 -11.12 -0.03
N GLU A 80 4.44 -12.15 -0.57
CA GLU A 80 3.94 -12.98 -1.67
C GLU A 80 2.57 -13.53 -1.23
N TRP A 81 1.50 -12.90 -1.72
CA TRP A 81 0.17 -13.50 -1.68
C TRP A 81 -0.16 -14.03 -3.07
N ASP A 82 0.49 -15.14 -3.41
CA ASP A 82 0.06 -15.97 -4.52
C ASP A 82 -1.21 -16.72 -4.07
N SER A 83 -2.37 -16.12 -4.34
CA SER A 83 -3.63 -16.87 -4.30
C SER A 83 -3.79 -17.63 -5.62
N VAL A 84 -3.10 -18.76 -5.73
CA VAL A 84 -3.55 -19.85 -6.60
C VAL A 84 -4.21 -20.91 -5.75
N GLU A 85 -5.51 -21.11 -5.97
CA GLU A 85 -6.08 -22.45 -6.14
C GLU A 85 -7.49 -22.31 -6.76
N GLU A 86 -7.53 -22.37 -8.10
CA GLU A 86 -8.66 -22.99 -8.79
C GLU A 86 -8.60 -24.49 -8.47
N GLU A 87 -9.45 -25.00 -7.57
CA GLU A 87 -10.02 -26.34 -7.73
C GLU A 87 -11.30 -26.50 -6.91
N SER A 88 -12.39 -26.86 -7.58
CA SER A 88 -13.42 -27.70 -6.98
C SER A 88 -13.90 -28.66 -8.05
N ALA A 89 -13.24 -29.82 -8.08
CA ALA A 89 -13.69 -31.00 -8.77
C ALA A 89 -14.86 -31.63 -8.01
N ASP A 90 -16.00 -31.80 -8.67
CA ASP A 90 -16.98 -32.82 -8.29
C ASP A 90 -17.02 -33.89 -9.40
N LEU A 91 -16.11 -34.85 -9.29
CA LEU A 91 -16.13 -36.09 -10.06
C LEU A 91 -16.51 -37.25 -9.13
N ALA A 92 -17.81 -37.40 -8.84
CA ALA A 92 -18.34 -38.63 -8.26
C ALA A 92 -18.79 -39.58 -9.38
N THR A 93 -17.89 -40.51 -9.70
CA THR A 93 -18.09 -41.61 -10.64
C THR A 93 -19.01 -42.69 -10.05
N ARG A 94 -19.87 -43.27 -10.91
CA ARG A 94 -20.54 -44.60 -10.82
C ARG A 94 -21.72 -44.81 -9.85
N GLY A 95 -22.88 -45.10 -10.46
CA GLY A 95 -23.51 -46.40 -10.25
C GLY A 95 -25.05 -46.45 -10.20
N ARG A 96 -25.61 -47.37 -11.02
CA ARG A 96 -26.93 -48.04 -10.90
C ARG A 96 -28.07 -47.27 -11.60
N VAL A 97 -28.45 -47.57 -12.85
CA VAL A 97 -29.14 -48.78 -13.39
C VAL A 97 -30.32 -49.23 -12.52
N ALA A 98 -31.53 -48.81 -12.88
CA ALA A 98 -32.80 -49.50 -12.63
C ALA A 98 -33.84 -49.01 -13.63
#